data_AF-A0A1J4KK67-F1
#
_entry.id   AF-A0A1J4KK67-F1
#
_cell.length_a   1.000
_cell.length_b   1.000
_cell.length_c   1.000
_cell.angle_alpha   90.00
_cell.angle_beta   90.00
_cell.angle_gamma   90.00
#
_symmetry.space_group_name_H-M   'P 1'
#
loop_
_entity.id
_entity.type
_entity.pdbx_description
1 polymer ?
#
loop_
_entity_poly.entity_id
_entity_poly.type
_entity_poly.pdbx_seq_one_letter_code
_entity_poly.pdbx_strand_id
1 'polypeptide(L)'
;MENEITLPFLYPDSFCYLPCNPQFTYSPPEAEFPDLSPNSPFSSNLTYFKQLPDLLKDLYEMHINNNNAKLYLDTTNFNQEFSIKITQVSQISRNVIPIDLLEKTANISCLTNETIFQYFLPEQSYALIHILYHFRALAETPELYTTLDLRKRLFSKLLYYLTPTTIMWTCDFPIVSVMKVENRVGVFKKKCSAIVNFVSNNQITISTDSIYSQYEKANYISYAQESGKLLLHILDSNSSPNGVIPSGSSNNITNSNTTNLGNNEISLVTSVPNIWRDFTRARPPMIFSFTEAIICSLTAFPPTEEISVQLLDSFIRMILTLDYNFNYAFFQAIDCDATNGKHMMDSLNIIFSVFGQKLRLMKTISYFEVISHSDLPNQIFRGNSPSIKLLVEMMNEELNEFLCVTIASAFLEIAKMPSFDEKNPQTDDIEIVDKLLTTFWEIVIPAIEQIPQIIRSILRYHRLICELTFGSPVMNQRALSGLFILRIIVPAFTSLQKVGLPAEAVDQAERKKCTTFSKILMALGTLGSDYSAVTGWGIFDPVLQKHAKNMVLFFEKITEPVDNDPCECVFSLQDLYKAIQSIRAFVSANADQIRSKVPPEFHPSIFLYEAISCIVTQNESL
;
A
#
# COMPACT_ATOMS: atom_id res chain seq x y z
N MET A 1 -32.69 19.56 2.34
CA MET A 1 -31.22 19.68 2.25
C MET A 1 -30.69 18.59 3.14
N GLU A 2 -30.52 17.41 2.56
CA GLU A 2 -29.95 16.25 3.23
C GLU A 2 -28.43 16.45 3.23
N ASN A 3 -27.83 16.49 4.42
CA ASN A 3 -26.38 16.53 4.59
C ASN A 3 -25.87 15.11 4.37
N GLU A 4 -25.28 14.86 3.20
CA GLU A 4 -24.55 13.62 2.93
C GLU A 4 -23.31 13.52 3.81
N ILE A 5 -23.18 12.36 4.43
CA ILE A 5 -22.06 11.96 5.28
C ILE A 5 -20.83 11.84 4.38
N THR A 6 -20.01 12.89 4.41
CA THR A 6 -18.72 12.97 3.72
C THR A 6 -17.61 12.67 4.71
N LEU A 7 -16.76 11.72 4.33
CA LEU A 7 -15.47 11.44 4.97
C LEU A 7 -14.41 11.93 3.98
N PRO A 8 -13.45 12.78 4.41
CA PRO A 8 -12.70 12.63 5.65
C PRO A 8 -12.82 13.84 6.60
N PHE A 9 -13.49 13.66 7.72
CA PHE A 9 -13.47 14.63 8.83
C PHE A 9 -12.28 14.43 9.78
N LEU A 10 -11.32 13.56 9.44
CA LEU A 10 -10.27 13.16 10.40
C LEU A 10 -9.03 13.93 10.40
N TYR A 11 -8.86 14.62 9.30
CA TYR A 11 -7.80 15.55 9.21
C TYR A 11 -8.25 16.64 8.24
N PRO A 12 -9.25 17.46 8.59
CA PRO A 12 -9.37 18.78 7.97
C PRO A 12 -8.04 19.55 8.09
N ASP A 13 -7.24 19.12 9.08
CA ASP A 13 -6.05 19.74 9.60
C ASP A 13 -4.74 19.00 9.34
N SER A 14 -4.66 17.97 8.47
CA SER A 14 -3.36 17.35 8.14
C SER A 14 -2.46 18.20 7.21
N PHE A 15 -2.63 19.53 7.23
CA PHE A 15 -1.56 20.47 7.63
C PHE A 15 -1.22 21.68 6.75
N CYS A 16 -2.11 22.15 5.86
CA CYS A 16 -1.90 23.41 5.12
C CYS A 16 -2.74 24.60 5.61
N TYR A 17 -3.82 24.40 6.39
CA TYR A 17 -4.80 25.48 6.67
C TYR A 17 -5.30 25.57 8.10
N LEU A 18 -4.68 24.87 9.05
CA LEU A 18 -4.93 25.12 10.48
C LEU A 18 -4.69 26.61 10.78
N PRO A 19 -5.72 27.41 11.12
CA PRO A 19 -5.45 28.66 11.79
C PRO A 19 -4.66 28.29 13.04
N CYS A 20 -3.53 28.95 13.28
CA CYS A 20 -2.89 28.86 14.58
C CYS A 20 -3.97 29.22 15.60
N ASN A 21 -4.47 28.24 16.37
CA ASN A 21 -5.27 28.56 17.53
C ASN A 21 -4.27 28.92 18.63
N PRO A 22 -4.10 30.21 18.97
CA PRO A 22 -3.10 30.62 19.96
C PRO A 22 -3.41 30.10 21.37
N GLN A 23 -4.51 29.36 21.55
CA GLN A 23 -5.00 28.88 22.84
C GLN A 23 -5.36 27.39 22.84
N PHE A 24 -4.69 26.54 22.04
CA PHE A 24 -4.92 25.11 22.17
C PHE A 24 -4.43 24.61 23.54
N THR A 25 -5.34 24.04 24.32
CA THR A 25 -5.04 23.45 25.63
C THR A 25 -5.24 21.95 25.51
N TYR A 26 -4.18 21.16 25.68
CA TYR A 26 -4.27 19.71 25.60
C TYR A 26 -5.09 19.15 26.77
N SER A 27 -6.27 18.61 26.47
CA SER A 27 -7.10 17.89 27.42
C SER A 27 -7.37 16.49 26.87
N PRO A 28 -6.78 15.43 27.45
CA PRO A 28 -7.09 14.07 27.04
C PRO A 28 -8.60 13.84 27.01
N PRO A 29 -9.14 13.11 26.02
CA PRO A 29 -10.57 12.84 25.95
C PRO A 29 -11.02 12.08 27.21
N GLU A 30 -12.15 12.48 27.78
CA GLU A 30 -12.78 11.76 28.89
C GLU A 30 -13.41 10.48 28.34
N ALA A 31 -12.66 9.37 28.39
CA ALA A 31 -13.16 8.06 28.04
C ALA A 31 -12.92 7.10 29.21
N GLU A 32 -13.94 6.30 29.53
CA GLU A 32 -13.83 5.26 30.55
C GLU A 32 -12.80 4.21 30.12
N PHE A 33 -11.94 3.82 31.06
CA PHE A 33 -10.98 2.76 30.83
C PHE A 33 -11.73 1.43 30.62
N PRO A 34 -11.59 0.76 29.46
CA PRO A 34 -12.34 -0.45 29.19
C PRO A 34 -11.79 -1.64 30.01
N ASP A 35 -12.67 -2.55 30.39
CA ASP A 35 -12.27 -3.84 30.95
C ASP A 35 -11.49 -4.63 29.90
N LEU A 36 -10.29 -5.09 30.27
CA LEU A 36 -9.44 -5.84 29.35
C LEU A 36 -9.91 -7.28 29.22
N SER A 37 -10.19 -7.68 28.00
CA SER A 37 -10.50 -9.07 27.68
C SER A 37 -9.28 -9.98 27.95
N PRO A 38 -9.47 -11.27 28.29
CA PRO A 38 -8.35 -12.22 28.42
C PRO A 38 -7.49 -12.34 27.15
N ASN A 39 -8.06 -12.01 25.99
CA ASN A 39 -7.41 -12.05 24.69
C ASN A 39 -6.85 -10.68 24.28
N SER A 40 -6.83 -9.70 25.19
CA SER A 40 -6.42 -8.35 24.88
C SER A 40 -4.96 -8.29 24.43
N PRO A 41 -4.65 -7.59 23.32
CA PRO A 41 -3.28 -7.43 22.85
C PRO A 41 -2.43 -6.52 23.76
N PHE A 42 -3.04 -5.88 24.76
CA PHE A 42 -2.35 -5.02 25.73
C PHE A 42 -2.07 -5.70 27.07
N SER A 43 -2.45 -6.97 27.24
CA SER A 43 -2.29 -7.71 28.50
C SER A 43 -0.84 -7.72 29.01
N SER A 44 0.14 -7.82 28.10
CA SER A 44 1.57 -7.77 28.42
C SER A 44 2.08 -6.38 28.82
N ASN A 45 1.32 -5.33 28.50
CA ASN A 45 1.65 -3.91 28.74
C ASN A 45 0.63 -3.24 29.68
N LEU A 46 -0.08 -4.02 30.49
CA LEU A 46 -1.22 -3.58 31.30
C LEU A 46 -0.98 -2.28 32.10
N THR A 47 0.16 -2.20 32.79
CA THR A 47 0.53 -1.03 33.60
C THR A 47 0.62 0.24 32.75
N TYR A 48 1.30 0.15 31.61
CA TYR A 48 1.48 1.29 30.71
C TYR A 48 0.18 1.66 30.01
N PHE A 49 -0.62 0.66 29.63
CA PHE A 49 -1.91 0.88 28.99
C PHE A 49 -2.87 1.65 29.91
N LYS A 50 -2.93 1.30 31.21
CA LYS A 50 -3.70 2.05 32.22
C LYS A 50 -3.25 3.50 32.41
N GLN A 51 -1.97 3.77 32.16
CA GLN A 51 -1.36 5.09 32.30
C GLN A 51 -1.28 5.85 30.96
N LEU A 52 -1.85 5.31 29.88
CA LEU A 52 -1.70 5.88 28.54
C LEU A 52 -2.10 7.37 28.47
N PRO A 53 -3.24 7.83 29.05
CA PRO A 53 -3.59 9.25 29.01
C PRO A 53 -2.56 10.14 29.69
N ASP A 54 -2.06 9.72 30.86
CA ASP A 54 -1.05 10.46 31.63
C ASP A 54 0.30 10.47 30.90
N LEU A 55 0.70 9.34 30.32
CA LEU A 55 1.93 9.23 29.53
C LEU A 55 1.91 10.18 28.33
N LEU A 56 0.80 10.25 27.60
CA LEU A 56 0.64 11.15 26.45
C LEU A 56 0.63 12.61 26.89
N LYS A 57 -0.07 12.94 27.99
CA LYS A 57 -0.06 14.29 28.57
C LYS A 57 1.32 14.73 28.98
N ASP A 58 2.06 13.89 29.69
CA ASP A 58 3.44 14.17 30.06
C ASP A 58 4.32 14.42 28.83
N LEU A 59 4.18 13.60 27.79
CA LEU A 59 4.91 13.78 26.53
C LEU A 59 4.56 15.11 25.85
N TYR A 60 3.29 15.52 25.86
CA TYR A 60 2.86 16.80 25.34
C TYR A 60 3.45 17.97 26.14
N GLU A 61 3.42 17.91 27.47
CA GLU A 61 4.02 18.93 28.33
C GLU A 61 5.54 19.04 28.14
N MET A 62 6.23 17.91 27.99
CA MET A 62 7.65 17.89 27.63
C MET A 62 7.92 18.57 26.28
N HIS A 63 7.02 18.42 25.32
CA HIS A 63 7.11 19.11 24.03
C HIS A 63 7.03 20.63 24.19
N ILE A 64 6.02 21.11 24.91
CA ILE A 64 5.78 22.54 25.16
C ILE A 64 6.94 23.14 25.97
N ASN A 65 7.32 22.51 27.08
CA ASN A 65 8.35 23.02 27.99
C ASN A 65 9.74 23.12 27.34
N ASN A 66 10.05 22.22 26.41
CA ASN A 66 11.34 22.22 25.71
C ASN A 66 11.33 23.02 24.40
N ASN A 67 10.17 23.50 23.94
CA ASN A 67 9.98 24.12 22.63
C ASN A 67 10.68 23.35 21.49
N ASN A 68 10.62 22.01 21.54
CA ASN A 68 11.37 21.15 20.63
C ASN A 68 10.45 20.48 19.61
N ALA A 69 10.35 21.11 18.43
CA ALA A 69 9.68 20.60 17.23
C ALA A 69 10.15 19.21 16.78
N LYS A 70 11.39 18.82 17.13
CA LYS A 70 12.02 17.60 16.63
C LYS A 70 11.89 16.41 17.57
N LEU A 71 11.23 16.58 18.72
CA LEU A 71 11.21 15.57 19.76
C LEU A 71 10.48 14.26 19.34
N TYR A 72 9.60 14.25 18.33
CA TYR A 72 9.15 13.00 17.68
C TYR A 72 9.91 12.64 16.38
N LEU A 73 10.62 13.61 15.80
CA LEU A 73 11.22 13.49 14.46
C LEU A 73 12.69 13.02 14.49
N ASP A 74 13.44 13.29 15.56
CA ASP A 74 14.86 12.97 15.68
C ASP A 74 15.15 12.16 16.94
N THR A 75 15.34 10.84 16.80
CA THR A 75 15.53 9.93 17.93
C THR A 75 16.93 9.88 18.52
N THR A 76 17.87 10.67 18.00
CA THR A 76 19.29 10.52 18.32
C THR A 76 19.74 11.24 19.60
N ASN A 77 18.96 12.22 20.09
CA ASN A 77 19.39 13.12 21.17
C ASN A 77 18.31 13.33 22.23
N PHE A 78 17.63 12.27 22.64
CA PHE A 78 16.62 12.37 23.69
C PHE A 78 17.21 12.22 25.08
N ASN A 79 16.62 12.93 26.05
CA ASN A 79 16.84 12.58 27.44
C ASN A 79 16.29 11.16 27.71
N GLN A 80 16.86 10.49 28.71
CA GLN A 80 16.51 9.11 29.03
C GLN A 80 15.03 8.95 29.39
N GLU A 81 14.45 9.92 30.10
CA GLU A 81 13.05 9.91 30.51
C GLU A 81 12.10 9.90 29.30
N PHE A 82 12.33 10.79 28.34
CA PHE A 82 11.53 10.88 27.12
C PHE A 82 11.61 9.59 26.30
N SER A 83 12.82 9.02 26.19
CA SER A 83 13.02 7.76 25.46
C SER A 83 12.25 6.60 26.09
N ILE A 84 12.18 6.56 27.42
CA ILE A 84 11.39 5.55 28.14
C ILE A 84 9.90 5.73 27.85
N LYS A 85 9.37 6.96 27.97
CA LYS A 85 7.94 7.24 27.71
C LYS A 85 7.56 6.98 26.25
N ILE A 86 8.37 7.39 25.29
CA ILE A 86 8.16 7.07 23.86
C ILE A 86 8.16 5.55 23.64
N THR A 87 9.07 4.82 24.27
CA THR A 87 9.15 3.37 24.09
C THR A 87 7.87 2.70 24.61
N GLN A 88 7.35 3.14 25.75
CA GLN A 88 6.10 2.64 26.32
C GLN A 88 4.90 2.95 25.41
N VAL A 89 4.78 4.20 24.94
CA VAL A 89 3.71 4.59 24.00
C VAL A 89 3.83 3.79 22.71
N SER A 90 5.03 3.67 22.14
CA SER A 90 5.24 2.90 20.90
C SER A 90 4.90 1.42 21.06
N GLN A 91 5.12 0.81 22.24
CA GLN A 91 4.73 -0.59 22.49
C GLN A 91 3.21 -0.75 22.51
N ILE A 92 2.48 0.23 23.05
CA ILE A 92 1.02 0.25 23.02
C ILE A 92 0.54 0.51 21.59
N SER A 93 1.04 1.56 20.93
CA SER A 93 0.58 1.98 19.60
C SER A 93 0.65 0.87 18.56
N ARG A 94 1.69 0.03 18.60
CA ARG A 94 1.86 -1.06 17.62
C ARG A 94 0.90 -2.23 17.77
N ASN A 95 0.13 -2.25 18.87
CA ASN A 95 -0.89 -3.26 19.13
C ASN A 95 -2.31 -2.73 18.88
N VAL A 96 -2.43 -1.45 18.49
CA VAL A 96 -3.72 -0.80 18.25
C VAL A 96 -4.37 -1.32 16.98
N ILE A 97 -3.64 -1.34 15.87
CA ILE A 97 -4.17 -1.77 14.58
C ILE A 97 -3.99 -3.28 14.44
N PRO A 98 -5.06 -4.07 14.26
CA PRO A 98 -4.94 -5.49 13.96
C PRO A 98 -4.29 -5.71 12.59
N ILE A 99 -3.42 -6.71 12.46
CA ILE A 99 -2.85 -7.09 11.14
C ILE A 99 -3.94 -7.58 10.18
N ASP A 100 -4.91 -8.35 10.68
CA ASP A 100 -6.03 -8.87 9.89
C ASP A 100 -6.84 -7.75 9.24
N LEU A 101 -6.97 -6.60 9.93
CA LEU A 101 -7.60 -5.42 9.35
C LEU A 101 -6.81 -4.92 8.15
N LEU A 102 -5.49 -4.76 8.26
CA LEU A 102 -4.64 -4.30 7.16
C LEU A 102 -4.67 -5.25 5.96
N GLU A 103 -4.61 -6.56 6.21
CA GLU A 103 -4.77 -7.57 5.16
C GLU A 103 -6.14 -7.50 4.50
N LYS A 104 -7.20 -7.26 5.28
CA LYS A 104 -8.54 -7.12 4.74
C LYS A 104 -8.67 -5.87 3.89
N THR A 105 -8.22 -4.72 4.39
CA THR A 105 -8.20 -3.42 3.68
C THR A 105 -7.47 -3.51 2.34
N ALA A 106 -6.41 -4.32 2.27
CA ALA A 106 -5.68 -4.58 1.04
C ALA A 106 -6.53 -5.16 -0.09
N ASN A 107 -7.53 -5.95 0.29
CA ASN A 107 -8.29 -6.81 -0.61
C ASN A 107 -9.76 -6.41 -0.77
N ILE A 108 -10.30 -5.58 0.12
CA ILE A 108 -11.69 -5.09 0.01
C ILE A 108 -11.77 -3.73 -0.71
N SER A 109 -12.90 -3.52 -1.39
CA SER A 109 -13.29 -2.29 -2.08
C SER A 109 -13.40 -1.12 -1.12
N CYS A 110 -13.96 -1.41 0.03
CA CYS A 110 -14.43 -0.43 0.98
C CYS A 110 -14.27 -0.98 2.38
N LEU A 111 -13.54 -0.25 3.22
CA LEU A 111 -13.74 -0.34 4.65
C LEU A 111 -15.00 0.45 5.02
N THR A 112 -16.06 -0.24 5.37
CA THR A 112 -17.15 0.40 6.11
C THR A 112 -16.77 0.48 7.58
N ASN A 113 -17.37 1.44 8.27
CA ASN A 113 -17.31 1.59 9.71
C ASN A 113 -17.62 0.27 10.44
N GLU A 114 -18.70 -0.39 10.04
CA GLU A 114 -19.12 -1.68 10.58
C GLU A 114 -18.06 -2.76 10.33
N THR A 115 -17.48 -2.79 9.13
CA THR A 115 -16.42 -3.73 8.78
C THR A 115 -15.19 -3.50 9.64
N ILE A 116 -14.78 -2.26 9.85
CA ILE A 116 -13.62 -1.92 10.68
C ILE A 116 -13.84 -2.34 12.13
N PHE A 117 -14.97 -1.99 12.73
CA PHE A 117 -15.22 -2.27 14.15
C PHE A 117 -15.30 -3.76 14.46
N GLN A 118 -15.61 -4.62 13.48
CA GLN A 118 -15.52 -6.06 13.65
C GLN A 118 -14.08 -6.53 13.98
N TYR A 119 -13.06 -5.74 13.63
CA TYR A 119 -11.66 -6.05 13.93
C TYR A 119 -11.14 -5.40 15.22
N PHE A 120 -11.83 -4.39 15.77
CA PHE A 120 -11.37 -3.67 16.95
C PHE A 120 -12.02 -4.18 18.23
N LEU A 121 -11.18 -4.48 19.22
CA LEU A 121 -11.61 -4.64 20.60
C LEU A 121 -11.81 -3.26 21.26
N PRO A 122 -12.70 -3.12 22.28
CA PRO A 122 -12.92 -1.86 22.98
C PRO A 122 -11.64 -1.18 23.47
N GLU A 123 -10.69 -1.95 23.99
CA GLU A 123 -9.36 -1.48 24.40
C GLU A 123 -8.51 -0.89 23.27
N GLN A 124 -8.62 -1.41 22.04
CA GLN A 124 -7.88 -0.89 20.90
C GLN A 124 -8.45 0.45 20.45
N SER A 125 -9.78 0.57 20.43
CA SER A 125 -10.47 1.83 20.18
C SER A 125 -10.10 2.90 21.21
N TYR A 126 -10.08 2.54 22.50
CA TYR A 126 -9.65 3.42 23.58
C TYR A 126 -8.23 3.97 23.36
N ALA A 127 -7.25 3.10 23.09
CA ALA A 127 -5.87 3.54 22.85
C ALA A 127 -5.73 4.39 21.57
N LEU A 128 -6.42 3.99 20.49
CA LEU A 128 -6.38 4.71 19.23
C LEU A 128 -6.84 6.16 19.41
N ILE A 129 -7.98 6.38 20.06
CA ILE A 129 -8.54 7.71 20.31
C ILE A 129 -7.53 8.61 21.04
N HIS A 130 -6.92 8.11 22.12
CA HIS A 130 -5.95 8.89 22.89
C HIS A 130 -4.69 9.21 22.10
N ILE A 131 -4.13 8.23 21.37
CA ILE A 131 -2.93 8.42 20.55
C ILE A 131 -3.20 9.45 19.45
N LEU A 132 -4.33 9.36 18.76
CA LEU A 132 -4.69 10.29 17.70
C LEU A 132 -4.87 11.71 18.22
N TYR A 133 -5.57 11.86 19.35
CA TYR A 133 -5.80 13.16 19.97
C TYR A 133 -4.49 13.83 20.40
N HIS A 134 -3.54 13.05 20.94
CA HIS A 134 -2.20 13.53 21.26
C HIS A 134 -1.44 14.07 20.04
N PHE A 135 -1.39 13.30 18.95
CA PHE A 135 -0.70 13.73 17.74
C PHE A 135 -1.39 14.94 17.08
N ARG A 136 -2.73 15.04 17.17
CA ARG A 136 -3.50 16.20 16.73
C ARG A 136 -3.10 17.46 17.51
N ALA A 137 -3.12 17.39 18.84
CA ALA A 137 -2.77 18.50 19.71
C ALA A 137 -1.36 19.05 19.45
N LEU A 138 -0.38 18.17 19.29
CA LEU A 138 0.98 18.57 18.96
C LEU A 138 1.05 19.40 17.68
N ALA A 139 0.28 19.00 16.68
CA ALA A 139 0.36 19.59 15.36
C ALA A 139 -0.47 20.89 15.23
N GLU A 140 -1.50 21.03 16.06
CA GLU A 140 -2.25 22.28 16.29
C GLU A 140 -1.49 23.27 17.18
N THR A 141 -0.45 22.82 17.89
CA THR A 141 0.38 23.68 18.72
C THR A 141 1.18 24.66 17.85
N PRO A 142 0.93 25.98 17.92
CA PRO A 142 1.49 26.95 16.99
C PRO A 142 3.02 27.01 16.95
N GLU A 143 3.69 26.70 18.04
CA GLU A 143 5.15 26.87 18.17
C GLU A 143 5.96 25.62 17.75
N LEU A 144 5.36 24.42 17.81
CA LEU A 144 6.10 23.17 17.68
C LEU A 144 6.20 22.64 16.26
N TYR A 145 5.14 22.73 15.47
CA TYR A 145 5.13 22.18 14.11
C TYR A 145 4.55 23.22 13.15
N THR A 146 5.27 24.33 12.96
CA THR A 146 4.79 25.51 12.21
C THR A 146 4.65 25.29 10.70
N THR A 147 5.44 24.38 10.13
CA THR A 147 5.50 24.16 8.68
C THR A 147 4.73 22.91 8.25
N LEU A 148 4.15 22.92 7.06
CA LEU A 148 3.52 21.76 6.43
C LEU A 148 4.42 20.51 6.43
N ASP A 149 5.71 20.66 6.07
CA ASP A 149 6.66 19.55 6.01
C ASP A 149 6.83 18.86 7.38
N LEU A 150 7.08 19.64 8.44
CA LEU A 150 7.20 19.11 9.80
C LEU A 150 5.95 18.34 10.24
N ARG A 151 4.77 18.85 9.88
CA ARG A 151 3.51 18.21 10.26
C ARG A 151 3.24 16.93 9.45
N LYS A 152 3.61 16.89 8.16
CA LYS A 152 3.61 15.65 7.34
C LYS A 152 4.55 14.58 7.93
N ARG A 153 5.73 14.98 8.39
CA ARG A 153 6.67 14.07 9.07
C ARG A 153 6.13 13.56 10.41
N LEU A 154 5.47 14.43 11.18
CA LEU A 154 4.82 14.03 12.44
C LEU A 154 3.71 13.00 12.19
N PHE A 155 2.89 13.20 11.16
CA PHE A 155 1.87 12.22 10.76
C PHE A 155 2.48 10.89 10.30
N SER A 156 3.55 10.94 9.49
CA SER A 156 4.28 9.73 9.09
C SER A 156 4.82 8.97 10.31
N LYS A 157 5.22 9.68 11.36
CA LYS A 157 5.65 9.08 12.64
C LYS A 157 4.52 8.40 13.40
N LEU A 158 3.33 9.00 13.43
CA LEU A 158 2.13 8.37 13.98
C LEU A 158 1.84 7.03 13.27
N LEU A 159 1.84 7.04 11.95
CA LEU A 159 1.59 5.83 11.16
C LEU A 159 2.65 4.75 11.41
N TYR A 160 3.92 5.14 11.54
CA TYR A 160 4.97 4.21 11.96
C TYR A 160 4.65 3.57 13.32
N TYR A 161 4.14 4.34 14.30
CA TYR A 161 3.76 3.80 15.60
C TYR A 161 2.51 2.93 15.57
N LEU A 162 1.56 3.21 14.68
CA LEU A 162 0.35 2.41 14.50
C LEU A 162 0.57 1.19 13.58
N THR A 163 1.73 1.07 12.93
CA THR A 163 2.05 -0.11 12.12
C THR A 163 2.22 -1.32 13.04
N PRO A 164 1.49 -2.43 12.78
CA PRO A 164 1.57 -3.64 13.60
C PRO A 164 3.00 -4.14 13.75
N THR A 165 3.33 -4.60 14.96
CA THR A 165 4.63 -5.22 15.24
C THR A 165 4.90 -6.42 14.33
N THR A 166 3.87 -7.18 13.94
CA THR A 166 4.03 -8.29 12.99
C THR A 166 4.62 -7.81 11.66
N ILE A 167 4.03 -6.82 11.01
CA ILE A 167 4.56 -6.25 9.75
C ILE A 167 6.00 -5.74 9.91
N MET A 168 6.34 -5.20 11.08
CA MET A 168 7.64 -4.59 11.36
C MET A 168 8.73 -5.58 11.83
N TRP A 169 8.37 -6.76 12.34
CA TRP A 169 9.28 -7.65 13.05
C TRP A 169 9.17 -9.11 12.62
N THR A 170 8.03 -9.54 12.09
CA THR A 170 7.85 -10.88 11.52
C THR A 170 8.04 -10.81 10.01
N CYS A 171 8.84 -11.72 9.48
CA CYS A 171 8.76 -12.02 8.07
C CYS A 171 7.45 -12.79 7.88
N ASP A 172 6.39 -12.09 7.47
CA ASP A 172 5.10 -12.72 7.14
C ASP A 172 5.21 -13.64 5.90
N PHE A 173 6.39 -13.65 5.28
CA PHE A 173 6.77 -14.54 4.22
C PHE A 173 7.95 -15.43 4.63
N PRO A 174 7.95 -16.70 4.19
CA PRO A 174 9.09 -17.58 4.36
C PRO A 174 10.32 -16.99 3.69
N ILE A 175 11.46 -16.96 4.36
CA ILE A 175 12.72 -16.54 3.73
C ILE A 175 13.46 -17.77 3.23
N VAL A 176 14.03 -17.72 2.04
CA VAL A 176 14.66 -18.89 1.42
C VAL A 176 16.15 -18.70 1.24
N SER A 177 16.93 -19.72 1.60
CA SER A 177 18.38 -19.76 1.43
C SER A 177 18.83 -21.11 0.88
N VAL A 178 19.92 -21.11 0.12
CA VAL A 178 20.60 -22.33 -0.33
C VAL A 178 21.83 -22.55 0.54
N MET A 179 21.87 -23.70 1.21
CA MET A 179 22.96 -24.06 2.12
C MET A 179 23.59 -25.39 1.74
N LYS A 180 24.86 -25.58 2.08
CA LYS A 180 25.54 -26.87 1.86
C LYS A 180 25.43 -27.74 3.10
N VAL A 181 24.93 -28.96 2.92
CA VAL A 181 24.84 -29.96 3.97
C VAL A 181 26.24 -30.51 4.28
N GLU A 182 26.73 -30.33 5.51
CA GLU A 182 28.07 -30.81 5.88
C GLU A 182 28.10 -32.30 6.25
N ASN A 183 27.02 -32.81 6.83
CA ASN A 183 26.92 -34.17 7.33
C ASN A 183 25.69 -34.86 6.74
N ARG A 184 25.78 -36.16 6.44
CA ARG A 184 24.63 -36.93 5.95
C ARG A 184 23.65 -37.13 7.11
N VAL A 185 22.39 -36.73 6.93
CA VAL A 185 21.35 -36.83 7.96
C VAL A 185 20.00 -37.06 7.26
N GLY A 186 19.25 -38.07 7.73
CA GLY A 186 17.98 -38.45 7.13
C GLY A 186 18.11 -38.71 5.62
N VAL A 187 17.31 -37.99 4.84
CA VAL A 187 17.28 -38.06 3.36
C VAL A 187 18.36 -37.21 2.67
N PHE A 188 19.02 -36.30 3.39
CA PHE A 188 19.99 -35.35 2.83
C PHE A 188 21.39 -35.95 2.71
N LYS A 189 21.97 -35.90 1.50
CA LYS A 189 23.33 -36.38 1.22
C LYS A 189 24.39 -35.36 1.66
N LYS A 190 25.54 -35.85 2.10
CA LYS A 190 26.71 -35.00 2.39
C LYS A 190 27.08 -34.16 1.16
N LYS A 191 27.32 -32.86 1.37
CA LYS A 191 27.63 -31.83 0.35
C LYS A 191 26.49 -31.53 -0.64
N CYS A 192 25.27 -32.01 -0.42
CA CYS A 192 24.16 -31.55 -1.27
C CYS A 192 23.77 -30.11 -0.90
N SER A 193 23.24 -29.39 -1.89
CA SER A 193 22.53 -28.14 -1.65
C SER A 193 21.19 -28.47 -1.01
N ALA A 194 20.94 -27.92 0.17
CA ALA A 194 19.66 -27.92 0.84
C ALA A 194 19.03 -26.55 0.70
N ILE A 195 17.75 -26.53 0.38
CA ILE A 195 16.91 -25.35 0.41
C ILE A 195 16.37 -25.23 1.82
N VAL A 196 16.70 -24.13 2.48
CA VAL A 196 16.27 -23.82 3.83
C VAL A 196 15.25 -22.71 3.73
N ASN A 197 14.03 -23.02 4.14
CA ASN A 197 12.93 -22.09 4.20
C ASN A 197 12.64 -21.78 5.68
N PHE A 198 12.88 -20.54 6.08
CA PHE A 198 12.64 -20.00 7.41
C PHE A 198 11.20 -19.54 7.52
N VAL A 199 10.35 -20.36 8.14
CA VAL A 199 8.90 -20.10 8.27
C VAL A 199 8.60 -19.23 9.50
N SER A 200 9.35 -19.40 10.58
CA SER A 200 9.28 -18.57 11.77
C SER A 200 10.61 -18.55 12.52
N ASN A 201 10.71 -17.81 13.62
CA ASN A 201 11.90 -17.76 14.47
C ASN A 201 12.38 -19.14 14.93
N ASN A 202 11.47 -20.11 15.06
CA ASN A 202 11.77 -21.43 15.56
C ASN A 202 11.52 -22.54 14.54
N GLN A 203 10.77 -22.28 13.46
CA GLN A 203 10.37 -23.28 12.49
C GLN A 203 11.08 -23.07 11.16
N ILE A 204 11.80 -24.12 10.74
CA ILE A 204 12.47 -24.18 9.45
C ILE A 204 11.95 -25.40 8.70
N THR A 205 11.83 -25.27 7.39
CA THR A 205 11.62 -26.41 6.50
C THR A 205 12.84 -26.56 5.62
N ILE A 206 13.34 -27.79 5.55
CA ILE A 206 14.52 -28.13 4.75
C ILE A 206 14.03 -29.02 3.62
N SER A 207 14.42 -28.69 2.39
CA SER A 207 14.06 -29.46 1.21
C SER A 207 15.23 -29.58 0.25
N THR A 208 15.14 -30.52 -0.69
CA THR A 208 16.04 -30.59 -1.85
C THR A 208 15.41 -29.88 -3.03
N ASP A 209 16.24 -29.35 -3.93
CA ASP A 209 15.86 -28.61 -5.15
C ASP A 209 15.21 -29.49 -6.25
N SER A 210 14.69 -30.66 -5.90
CA SER A 210 14.01 -31.54 -6.85
C SER A 210 12.50 -31.26 -6.86
N ILE A 211 11.83 -31.39 -8.01
CA ILE A 211 10.36 -31.36 -8.12
C ILE A 211 9.69 -32.34 -7.14
N TYR A 212 10.34 -33.47 -6.84
CA TYR A 212 9.92 -34.45 -5.83
C TYR A 212 10.53 -34.16 -4.45
N SER A 213 10.56 -32.89 -4.04
CA SER A 213 11.23 -32.46 -2.81
C SER A 213 10.70 -33.25 -1.61
N GLN A 214 11.59 -33.99 -0.98
CA GLN A 214 11.34 -34.48 0.37
C GLN A 214 11.58 -33.30 1.30
N TYR A 215 10.58 -32.98 2.14
CA TYR A 215 10.69 -31.91 3.11
C TYR A 215 10.75 -32.49 4.52
N GLU A 216 11.63 -31.92 5.33
CA GLU A 216 11.67 -32.19 6.77
C GLU A 216 11.43 -30.88 7.52
N LYS A 217 10.58 -30.95 8.55
CA LYS A 217 10.43 -29.86 9.51
C LYS A 217 11.59 -29.93 10.49
N ALA A 218 12.25 -28.80 10.73
CA ALA A 218 13.33 -28.69 11.67
C ALA A 218 13.09 -27.53 12.62
N ASN A 219 13.50 -27.71 13.88
CA ASN A 219 13.64 -26.62 14.82
C ASN A 219 15.02 -26.00 14.70
N TYR A 220 15.05 -24.68 14.70
CA TYR A 220 16.30 -23.92 14.83
C TYR A 220 16.87 -24.14 16.24
N ILE A 221 18.10 -24.66 16.35
CA ILE A 221 18.75 -24.87 17.67
C ILE A 221 19.67 -23.70 17.99
N SER A 222 20.64 -23.42 17.13
CA SER A 222 21.66 -22.39 17.37
C SER A 222 22.50 -22.10 16.12
N TYR A 223 23.09 -20.91 16.08
CA TYR A 223 24.04 -20.48 15.05
C TYR A 223 25.43 -20.31 15.67
N ALA A 224 26.42 -21.07 15.20
CA ALA A 224 27.78 -21.02 15.70
C ALA A 224 28.58 -19.93 14.96
N GLN A 225 28.64 -18.73 15.56
CA GLN A 225 29.15 -17.50 14.94
C GLN A 225 30.55 -17.58 14.34
N GLU A 226 31.47 -18.32 14.97
CA GLU A 226 32.87 -18.40 14.54
C GLU A 226 33.08 -19.29 13.31
N SER A 227 32.07 -20.09 12.93
CA SER A 227 32.22 -21.13 11.89
C SER A 227 31.33 -20.92 10.67
N GLY A 228 30.39 -19.96 10.69
CA GLY A 228 29.39 -19.80 9.63
C GLY A 228 28.44 -21.00 9.50
N LYS A 229 28.33 -21.79 10.57
CA LYS A 229 27.52 -23.03 10.61
C LYS A 229 26.20 -22.79 11.33
N LEU A 230 25.15 -23.26 10.69
CA LEU A 230 23.81 -23.35 11.22
C LEU A 230 23.55 -24.79 11.68
N LEU A 231 23.17 -24.97 12.95
CA LEU A 231 22.81 -26.27 13.52
C LEU A 231 21.29 -26.37 13.66
N LEU A 232 20.72 -27.37 13.00
CA LEU A 232 19.27 -27.61 12.93
C LEU A 232 18.92 -28.98 13.53
N HIS A 233 17.86 -29.02 14.34
CA HIS A 233 17.30 -30.27 14.87
C HIS A 233 16.15 -30.70 13.99
N ILE A 234 16.21 -31.86 13.35
CA ILE A 234 15.06 -32.39 12.64
C ILE A 234 13.99 -32.80 13.65
N LEU A 235 12.75 -32.39 13.42
CA LEU A 235 11.59 -32.89 14.15
C LEU A 235 11.22 -34.25 13.57
N ASP A 236 11.33 -35.30 14.37
CA ASP A 236 10.96 -36.66 13.95
C ASP A 236 9.47 -36.68 13.60
N SER A 237 9.14 -36.97 12.33
CA SER A 237 7.76 -36.87 11.81
C SER A 237 6.79 -37.88 12.44
N ASN A 238 7.32 -38.81 13.25
CA ASN A 238 6.57 -39.88 13.91
C ASN A 238 6.33 -39.66 15.41
N SER A 239 6.85 -38.58 16.02
CA SER A 239 6.58 -38.26 17.42
C SER A 239 5.47 -37.21 17.55
N SER A 240 4.33 -37.60 18.10
CA SER A 240 3.19 -36.71 18.42
C SER A 240 3.60 -35.55 19.35
N PRO A 241 3.07 -34.32 19.18
CA PRO A 241 3.51 -33.11 19.88
C PRO A 241 2.91 -32.98 21.29
N ASN A 242 2.92 -34.05 22.09
CA ASN A 242 2.51 -34.01 23.50
C ASN A 242 3.76 -34.08 24.40
N GLY A 243 4.52 -32.99 24.41
CA GLY A 243 5.64 -32.81 25.32
C GLY A 243 5.75 -31.35 25.71
N VAL A 244 5.10 -30.99 26.82
CA VAL A 244 5.27 -29.68 27.48
C VAL A 244 6.76 -29.50 27.79
N ILE A 245 7.39 -28.50 27.17
CA ILE A 245 8.73 -28.05 27.55
C ILE A 245 8.58 -27.27 28.87
N PRO A 246 9.18 -27.69 29.99
CA PRO A 246 9.11 -26.92 31.23
C PRO A 246 9.90 -25.63 31.06
N SER A 247 9.20 -24.50 31.18
CA SER A 247 9.80 -23.19 31.39
C SER A 247 10.38 -23.11 32.81
N GLY A 248 11.69 -22.96 32.93
CA GLY A 248 12.32 -22.55 34.17
C GLY A 248 13.71 -23.11 34.44
N SER A 249 14.74 -22.33 34.10
CA SER A 249 15.72 -21.80 35.05
C SER A 249 16.99 -21.39 34.33
N SER A 250 17.31 -20.10 34.44
CA SER A 250 18.64 -19.56 34.20
C SER A 250 19.63 -20.22 35.15
N ASN A 251 20.67 -20.87 34.62
CA ASN A 251 21.97 -20.93 35.28
C ASN A 251 23.08 -21.25 34.27
N ASN A 252 24.19 -20.57 34.49
CA ASN A 252 25.44 -20.65 33.74
C ASN A 252 25.89 -22.09 33.49
N ILE A 253 26.11 -22.45 32.23
CA ILE A 253 26.87 -23.64 31.85
C ILE A 253 28.11 -23.17 31.09
N THR A 254 29.23 -23.22 31.81
CA THR A 254 30.58 -23.23 31.26
C THR A 254 30.84 -24.55 30.52
N ASN A 255 31.70 -24.43 29.51
CA ASN A 255 32.15 -25.43 28.54
C ASN A 255 32.32 -26.89 28.99
N SER A 256 32.23 -27.73 27.96
CA SER A 256 32.72 -29.12 27.85
C SER A 256 31.85 -30.22 28.45
N ASN A 257 30.94 -30.73 27.62
CA ASN A 257 30.70 -32.16 27.44
C ASN A 257 29.99 -32.38 26.10
N THR A 258 30.73 -32.86 25.11
CA THR A 258 30.20 -33.52 23.92
C THR A 258 29.56 -34.85 24.34
N THR A 259 28.36 -34.77 24.91
CA THR A 259 27.44 -35.91 24.93
C THR A 259 27.05 -36.20 23.49
N ASN A 260 27.14 -37.46 23.07
CA ASN A 260 26.68 -37.97 21.78
C ASN A 260 25.24 -37.49 21.50
N LEU A 261 25.12 -36.36 20.82
CA LEU A 261 23.88 -35.84 20.28
C LEU A 261 23.50 -36.73 19.09
N GLY A 262 22.28 -37.24 19.12
CA GLY A 262 21.81 -38.32 18.27
C GLY A 262 21.83 -38.00 16.77
N ASN A 263 21.55 -39.02 15.96
CA ASN A 263 21.59 -39.05 14.49
C ASN A 263 20.66 -38.03 13.76
N ASN A 264 20.08 -37.03 14.43
CA ASN A 264 19.02 -36.14 13.92
C ASN A 264 19.42 -34.66 13.82
N GLU A 265 20.71 -34.30 13.98
CA GLU A 265 21.19 -32.92 13.82
C GLU A 265 21.81 -32.67 12.44
N ILE A 266 21.28 -31.69 11.70
CA ILE A 266 21.86 -31.22 10.44
C ILE A 266 22.79 -30.02 10.74
N SER A 267 24.05 -30.14 10.33
CA SER A 267 24.94 -29.00 10.21
C SER A 267 24.95 -28.49 8.77
N LEU A 268 24.56 -27.23 8.60
CA LEU A 268 24.54 -26.51 7.34
C LEU A 268 25.60 -25.42 7.35
N VAL A 269 26.37 -25.30 6.27
CA VAL A 269 27.27 -24.16 6.06
C VAL A 269 26.63 -23.19 5.09
N THR A 270 26.62 -21.93 5.48
CA THR A 270 26.22 -20.83 4.62
C THR A 270 27.43 -20.01 4.20
N SER A 271 27.48 -19.61 2.94
CA SER A 271 28.33 -18.52 2.45
C SER A 271 27.58 -17.18 2.40
N VAL A 272 26.31 -17.16 2.84
CA VAL A 272 25.39 -16.02 2.69
C VAL A 272 25.64 -15.00 3.82
N PRO A 273 25.58 -13.68 3.54
CA PRO A 273 26.08 -12.64 4.44
C PRO A 273 25.35 -12.55 5.79
N ASN A 274 25.94 -11.78 6.71
CA ASN A 274 25.47 -11.42 8.06
C ASN A 274 24.00 -10.94 8.18
N ILE A 275 23.28 -10.76 7.07
CA ILE A 275 21.87 -10.34 7.00
C ILE A 275 20.97 -11.24 7.85
N TRP A 276 21.20 -12.56 7.84
CA TRP A 276 20.42 -13.54 8.61
C TRP A 276 20.62 -13.44 10.13
N ARG A 277 21.82 -13.02 10.54
CA ARG A 277 22.18 -12.79 11.95
C ARG A 277 21.44 -11.57 12.49
N ASP A 278 21.33 -10.53 11.67
CA ASP A 278 20.66 -9.29 12.05
C ASP A 278 19.13 -9.49 12.06
N PHE A 279 18.61 -10.37 11.20
CA PHE A 279 17.20 -10.77 11.16
C PHE A 279 16.75 -11.51 12.44
N THR A 280 17.54 -12.47 12.91
CA THR A 280 17.22 -13.28 14.11
C THR A 280 17.51 -12.56 15.44
N ARG A 281 18.26 -11.45 15.41
CA ARG A 281 18.66 -10.67 16.59
C ARG A 281 18.03 -9.28 16.66
N ALA A 282 17.17 -8.92 15.70
CA ALA A 282 16.76 -7.53 15.49
C ALA A 282 16.20 -6.88 16.76
N ARG A 283 16.93 -5.87 17.27
CA ARG A 283 16.35 -4.65 17.85
C ARG A 283 15.94 -3.76 16.65
N PRO A 284 14.96 -2.84 16.77
CA PRO A 284 14.67 -1.93 15.67
C PRO A 284 15.86 -0.95 15.56
N PRO A 285 16.26 -0.39 14.40
CA PRO A 285 15.64 -0.39 13.07
C PRO A 285 16.64 -0.78 11.95
N MET A 286 16.38 -1.82 11.16
CA MET A 286 16.91 -1.85 9.79
C MET A 286 15.79 -2.30 8.88
N ILE A 287 14.98 -1.34 8.45
CA ILE A 287 13.98 -1.48 7.38
C ILE A 287 14.66 -2.06 6.12
N PHE A 288 15.93 -1.71 5.90
CA PHE A 288 16.82 -2.32 4.91
C PHE A 288 16.93 -3.86 4.98
N SER A 289 16.72 -4.48 6.14
CA SER A 289 16.94 -5.92 6.31
C SER A 289 15.87 -6.79 5.64
N PHE A 290 14.61 -6.34 5.59
CA PHE A 290 13.52 -7.12 4.94
C PHE A 290 13.64 -7.10 3.43
N THR A 291 13.76 -5.90 2.86
CA THR A 291 13.98 -5.73 1.42
C THR A 291 15.23 -6.47 0.96
N GLU A 292 16.33 -6.38 1.72
CA GLU A 292 17.55 -7.12 1.39
C GLU A 292 17.36 -8.64 1.51
N ALA A 293 16.61 -9.13 2.50
CA ALA A 293 16.31 -10.55 2.63
C ALA A 293 15.48 -11.08 1.44
N ILE A 294 14.50 -10.30 0.95
CA ILE A 294 13.74 -10.64 -0.25
C ILE A 294 14.65 -10.68 -1.48
N ILE A 295 15.47 -9.64 -1.70
CA ILE A 295 16.42 -9.59 -2.81
C ILE A 295 17.39 -10.78 -2.75
N CYS A 296 17.99 -11.04 -1.60
CA CYS A 296 18.88 -12.19 -1.40
C CYS A 296 18.17 -13.52 -1.67
N SER A 297 16.92 -13.68 -1.25
CA SER A 297 16.16 -14.92 -1.47
C SER A 297 15.84 -15.14 -2.95
N LEU A 298 15.40 -14.10 -3.66
CA LEU A 298 15.07 -14.18 -5.08
C LEU A 298 16.30 -14.39 -5.97
N THR A 299 17.48 -13.96 -5.50
CA THR A 299 18.78 -14.12 -6.18
C THR A 299 19.57 -15.36 -5.75
N ALA A 300 19.16 -16.07 -4.69
CA ALA A 300 19.86 -17.25 -4.19
C ALA A 300 19.88 -18.44 -5.16
N PHE A 301 19.04 -18.39 -6.20
CA PHE A 301 18.80 -19.47 -7.13
C PHE A 301 19.01 -18.99 -8.58
N PRO A 302 19.68 -19.77 -9.45
CA PRO A 302 19.71 -19.54 -10.89
C PRO A 302 18.31 -19.40 -11.50
N PRO A 303 18.07 -18.44 -12.41
CA PRO A 303 16.76 -18.24 -13.05
C PRO A 303 16.23 -19.45 -13.83
N THR A 304 17.12 -20.36 -14.22
CA THR A 304 16.84 -21.52 -15.09
C THR A 304 16.42 -22.79 -14.36
N GLU A 305 16.46 -22.82 -13.03
CA GLU A 305 16.11 -24.00 -12.25
C GLU A 305 14.59 -24.19 -12.14
N GLU A 306 14.14 -25.46 -12.23
CA GLU A 306 12.76 -25.84 -11.95
C GLU A 306 12.44 -25.57 -10.48
N ILE A 307 11.44 -24.74 -10.23
CA ILE A 307 11.07 -24.31 -8.88
C ILE A 307 10.09 -25.34 -8.31
N SER A 308 10.33 -25.84 -7.10
CA SER A 308 9.33 -26.67 -6.40
C SER A 308 8.08 -25.86 -6.02
N VAL A 309 6.93 -26.52 -5.84
CA VAL A 309 5.67 -25.84 -5.46
C VAL A 309 5.82 -25.05 -4.15
N GLN A 310 6.57 -25.57 -3.17
CA GLN A 310 6.79 -24.88 -1.89
C GLN A 310 7.65 -23.63 -2.07
N LEU A 311 8.65 -23.70 -2.95
CA LEU A 311 9.50 -22.57 -3.25
C LEU A 311 8.75 -21.50 -4.05
N LEU A 312 7.86 -21.93 -4.97
CA LEU A 312 6.95 -21.04 -5.68
C LEU A 312 6.05 -20.26 -4.70
N ASP A 313 5.37 -20.94 -3.78
CA ASP A 313 4.54 -20.30 -2.73
C ASP A 313 5.35 -19.31 -1.90
N SER A 314 6.59 -19.67 -1.57
CA SER A 314 7.49 -18.81 -0.78
C SER A 314 7.83 -17.51 -1.49
N PHE A 315 8.21 -17.58 -2.77
CA PHE A 315 8.49 -16.38 -3.56
C PHE A 315 7.25 -15.52 -3.79
N ILE A 316 6.09 -16.14 -3.97
CA ILE A 316 4.83 -15.39 -4.10
C ILE A 316 4.55 -14.60 -2.83
N ARG A 317 4.68 -15.23 -1.64
CA ARG A 317 4.47 -14.53 -0.36
C ARG A 317 5.46 -13.37 -0.17
N MET A 318 6.71 -13.52 -0.59
CA MET A 318 7.68 -12.41 -0.58
C MET A 318 7.24 -11.24 -1.46
N ILE A 319 6.71 -11.52 -2.66
CA ILE A 319 6.26 -10.49 -3.61
C ILE A 319 4.96 -9.83 -3.12
N LEU A 320 4.05 -10.62 -2.55
CA LEU A 320 2.79 -10.14 -1.95
C LEU A 320 2.98 -9.58 -0.52
N THR A 321 4.23 -9.34 -0.10
CA THR A 321 4.55 -8.81 1.23
C THR A 321 3.85 -7.47 1.50
N LEU A 322 3.49 -7.23 2.76
CA LEU A 322 3.05 -5.91 3.24
C LEU A 322 4.23 -4.94 3.47
N ASP A 323 5.48 -5.34 3.22
CA ASP A 323 6.62 -4.41 3.19
C ASP A 323 6.57 -3.52 1.93
N TYR A 324 6.20 -2.26 2.14
CA TYR A 324 6.10 -1.29 1.05
C TYR A 324 7.43 -0.75 0.57
N ASN A 325 8.52 -0.90 1.33
CA ASN A 325 9.83 -0.39 0.89
C ASN A 325 10.37 -1.26 -0.25
N PHE A 326 10.24 -2.59 -0.14
CA PHE A 326 10.56 -3.51 -1.23
C PHE A 326 9.68 -3.21 -2.45
N ASN A 327 8.35 -3.16 -2.28
CA ASN A 327 7.43 -2.90 -3.39
C ASN A 327 7.73 -1.56 -4.07
N TYR A 328 7.98 -0.49 -3.31
CA TYR A 328 8.34 0.82 -3.87
C TYR A 328 9.61 0.73 -4.71
N ALA A 329 10.69 0.20 -4.12
CA ALA A 329 11.97 0.07 -4.80
C ALA A 329 11.87 -0.82 -6.06
N PHE A 330 11.09 -1.90 -5.97
CA PHE A 330 10.87 -2.84 -7.05
C PHE A 330 10.09 -2.22 -8.21
N PHE A 331 8.97 -1.54 -7.95
CA PHE A 331 8.18 -0.86 -8.98
C PHE A 331 8.97 0.28 -9.62
N GLN A 332 9.72 1.05 -8.84
CA GLN A 332 10.60 2.08 -9.36
C GLN A 332 11.67 1.48 -10.29
N ALA A 333 12.26 0.33 -9.96
CA ALA A 333 13.22 -0.34 -10.82
C ALA A 333 12.56 -0.78 -12.15
N ILE A 334 11.37 -1.37 -12.08
CA ILE A 334 10.59 -1.79 -13.25
C ILE A 334 10.27 -0.58 -14.16
N ASP A 335 9.82 0.54 -13.58
CA ASP A 335 9.45 1.73 -14.34
C ASP A 335 10.64 2.41 -15.04
N CYS A 336 11.86 2.19 -14.54
CA CYS A 336 13.09 2.63 -15.19
C CYS A 336 13.61 1.65 -16.26
N ASP A 337 13.12 0.41 -16.32
CA ASP A 337 13.50 -0.57 -17.35
C ASP A 337 12.55 -0.48 -18.54
N ALA A 338 12.92 0.32 -19.55
CA ALA A 338 12.16 0.46 -20.78
C ALA A 338 12.04 -0.84 -21.60
N THR A 339 12.92 -1.82 -21.38
CA THR A 339 12.99 -3.06 -22.17
C THR A 339 12.06 -4.12 -21.59
N ASN A 340 12.18 -4.37 -20.28
CA ASN A 340 11.44 -5.45 -19.61
C ASN A 340 10.26 -4.96 -18.76
N GLY A 341 10.11 -3.65 -18.61
CA GLY A 341 9.17 -3.08 -17.64
C GLY A 341 7.73 -3.55 -17.83
N LYS A 342 7.25 -3.59 -19.08
CA LYS A 342 5.91 -4.10 -19.38
C LYS A 342 5.76 -5.58 -19.00
N HIS A 343 6.70 -6.43 -19.42
CA HIS A 343 6.65 -7.86 -19.13
C HIS A 343 6.69 -8.17 -17.60
N MET A 344 7.41 -7.35 -16.82
CA MET A 344 7.41 -7.46 -15.37
C MET A 344 6.07 -7.06 -14.75
N MET A 345 5.44 -6.00 -15.27
CA MET A 345 4.10 -5.59 -14.84
C MET A 345 3.05 -6.66 -15.17
N ASP A 346 3.13 -7.27 -16.34
CA ASP A 346 2.26 -8.41 -16.71
C ASP A 346 2.47 -9.60 -15.76
N SER A 347 3.72 -9.88 -15.38
CA SER A 347 4.06 -10.93 -14.40
C SER A 347 3.48 -10.63 -13.02
N LEU A 348 3.52 -9.38 -12.58
CA LEU A 348 2.89 -8.94 -11.32
C LEU A 348 1.37 -9.08 -11.38
N ASN A 349 0.74 -8.68 -12.48
CA ASN A 349 -0.70 -8.86 -12.66
C ASN A 349 -1.11 -10.32 -12.50
N ILE A 350 -0.39 -11.25 -13.12
CA ILE A 350 -0.64 -12.70 -12.97
C ILE A 350 -0.59 -13.12 -11.49
N ILE A 351 0.47 -12.75 -10.77
CA ILE A 351 0.65 -13.15 -9.37
C ILE A 351 -0.47 -12.58 -8.50
N PHE A 352 -0.77 -11.29 -8.61
CA PHE A 352 -1.81 -10.67 -7.79
C PHE A 352 -3.20 -11.21 -8.15
N SER A 353 -3.50 -11.46 -9.43
CA SER A 353 -4.79 -12.01 -9.85
C SER A 353 -5.02 -13.45 -9.41
N VAL A 354 -4.00 -14.32 -9.44
CA VAL A 354 -4.12 -15.71 -8.95
C VAL A 354 -4.50 -15.78 -7.47
N PHE A 355 -4.07 -14.78 -6.68
CA PHE A 355 -4.33 -14.72 -5.24
C PHE A 355 -5.52 -13.82 -4.88
N GLY A 356 -6.32 -13.38 -5.86
CA GLY A 356 -7.46 -12.50 -5.62
C GLY A 356 -7.08 -11.10 -5.12
N GLN A 357 -5.83 -10.68 -5.35
CA GLN A 357 -5.27 -9.40 -4.90
C GLN A 357 -5.14 -8.37 -6.04
N LYS A 358 -5.86 -8.52 -7.17
CA LYS A 358 -5.80 -7.57 -8.31
C LYS A 358 -6.02 -6.11 -7.87
N LEU A 359 -7.03 -5.87 -7.03
CA LEU A 359 -7.31 -4.54 -6.47
C LEU A 359 -6.11 -4.00 -5.66
N ARG A 360 -5.43 -4.85 -4.89
CA ARG A 360 -4.23 -4.50 -4.13
C ARG A 360 -3.11 -3.97 -5.02
N LEU A 361 -2.90 -4.61 -6.18
CA LEU A 361 -1.93 -4.17 -7.17
C LEU A 361 -2.29 -2.79 -7.74
N MET A 362 -3.56 -2.61 -8.14
CA MET A 362 -4.06 -1.32 -8.63
C MET A 362 -3.87 -0.20 -7.60
N LYS A 363 -4.24 -0.47 -6.34
CA LYS A 363 -4.06 0.42 -5.19
C LYS A 363 -2.57 0.78 -4.99
N THR A 364 -1.69 -0.20 -5.11
CA THR A 364 -0.23 0.01 -4.96
C THR A 364 0.33 0.93 -6.05
N ILE A 365 -0.05 0.71 -7.32
CA ILE A 365 0.38 1.56 -8.44
C ILE A 365 -0.10 3.00 -8.26
N SER A 366 -1.38 3.17 -7.94
CA SER A 366 -1.99 4.49 -7.73
C SER A 366 -1.31 5.27 -6.60
N TYR A 367 -0.97 4.58 -5.51
CA TYR A 367 -0.23 5.16 -4.40
C TYR A 367 1.15 5.67 -4.79
N PHE A 368 1.95 4.82 -5.45
CA PHE A 368 3.31 5.20 -5.83
C PHE A 368 3.32 6.36 -6.82
N GLU A 369 2.34 6.44 -7.71
CA GLU A 369 2.19 7.59 -8.60
C GLU A 369 1.93 8.90 -7.83
N VAL A 370 1.02 8.88 -6.84
CA VAL A 370 0.68 10.07 -6.04
C VAL A 370 1.87 10.51 -5.19
N ILE A 371 2.53 9.58 -4.50
CA ILE A 371 3.67 9.92 -3.62
C ILE A 371 4.86 10.43 -4.42
N SER A 372 5.17 9.82 -5.56
CA SER A 372 6.29 10.23 -6.41
C SER A 372 6.11 11.62 -7.02
N HIS A 373 4.87 12.12 -7.10
CA HIS A 373 4.54 13.44 -7.62
C HIS A 373 3.89 14.34 -6.56
N SER A 374 4.14 14.07 -5.27
CA SER A 374 3.51 14.81 -4.17
C SER A 374 3.80 16.31 -4.20
N ASP A 375 4.95 16.72 -4.74
CA ASP A 375 5.36 18.11 -4.93
C ASP A 375 4.78 18.77 -6.19
N LEU A 376 4.30 17.97 -7.15
CA LEU A 376 3.78 18.43 -8.45
C LEU A 376 2.46 17.72 -8.77
N PRO A 377 1.35 18.05 -8.06
CA PRO A 377 0.10 17.31 -8.18
C PRO A 377 -0.50 17.34 -9.60
N ASN A 378 -0.16 18.38 -10.37
CA ASN A 378 -0.54 18.50 -11.77
C ASN A 378 0.17 17.48 -12.70
N GLN A 379 1.19 16.75 -12.25
CA GLN A 379 1.89 15.74 -13.03
C GLN A 379 1.37 14.30 -12.83
N ILE A 380 0.53 14.09 -11.82
CA ILE A 380 -0.06 12.78 -11.50
C ILE A 380 -0.74 12.20 -12.74
N PHE A 381 -0.38 10.96 -13.08
CA PHE A 381 -0.83 10.21 -14.24
C PHE A 381 -0.62 10.91 -15.58
N ARG A 382 0.30 11.88 -15.69
CA ARG A 382 0.74 12.44 -16.99
C ARG A 382 1.92 11.67 -17.60
N GLY A 383 2.65 10.90 -16.79
CA GLY A 383 3.73 10.01 -17.24
C GLY A 383 3.24 8.78 -18.01
N ASN A 384 4.14 8.08 -18.72
CA ASN A 384 3.82 6.86 -19.47
C ASN A 384 4.62 5.66 -18.96
N SER A 385 4.71 5.51 -17.64
CA SER A 385 5.45 4.40 -17.03
C SER A 385 4.78 3.04 -17.27
N PRO A 386 5.53 1.93 -17.27
CA PRO A 386 4.98 0.58 -17.25
C PRO A 386 3.86 0.39 -16.23
N SER A 387 4.02 0.86 -14.98
CA SER A 387 2.98 0.77 -13.94
C SER A 387 1.68 1.44 -14.36
N ILE A 388 1.75 2.68 -14.87
CA ILE A 388 0.56 3.43 -15.31
C ILE A 388 -0.12 2.71 -16.48
N LYS A 389 0.65 2.19 -17.43
CA LYS A 389 0.10 1.43 -18.57
C LYS A 389 -0.67 0.20 -18.09
N LEU A 390 -0.10 -0.58 -17.18
CA LEU A 390 -0.78 -1.74 -16.61
C LEU A 390 -2.06 -1.34 -15.88
N LEU A 391 -2.02 -0.30 -15.04
CA LEU A 391 -3.22 0.19 -14.35
C LEU A 391 -4.34 0.53 -15.33
N VAL A 392 -4.00 1.26 -16.41
CA VAL A 392 -4.95 1.63 -17.46
C VAL A 392 -5.45 0.41 -18.23
N GLU A 393 -4.58 -0.56 -18.56
CA GLU A 393 -4.97 -1.81 -19.20
C GLU A 393 -5.99 -2.58 -18.33
N MET A 394 -5.67 -2.81 -17.04
CA MET A 394 -6.58 -3.44 -16.08
C MET A 394 -7.91 -2.68 -15.95
N MET A 395 -7.89 -1.34 -15.93
CA MET A 395 -9.12 -0.55 -15.84
C MET A 395 -9.98 -0.69 -17.11
N ASN A 396 -9.38 -0.72 -18.30
CA ASN A 396 -10.13 -0.87 -19.55
C ASN A 396 -10.76 -2.26 -19.68
N GLU A 397 -10.11 -3.32 -19.18
CA GLU A 397 -10.69 -4.67 -19.16
C GLU A 397 -12.02 -4.71 -18.40
N GLU A 398 -12.04 -4.15 -17.19
CA GLU A 398 -13.25 -4.11 -16.36
C GLU A 398 -14.30 -3.15 -16.95
N LEU A 399 -13.86 -2.00 -17.51
CA LEU A 399 -14.75 -0.97 -18.05
C LEU A 399 -15.35 -1.30 -19.43
N ASN A 400 -15.04 -2.45 -20.02
CA ASN A 400 -15.38 -2.73 -21.42
C ASN A 400 -16.87 -2.54 -21.73
N GLU A 401 -17.77 -3.01 -20.87
CA GLU A 401 -19.22 -2.82 -21.07
C GLU A 401 -19.62 -1.34 -21.01
N PHE A 402 -19.19 -0.62 -19.97
CA PHE A 402 -19.44 0.81 -19.82
C PHE A 402 -18.92 1.63 -21.02
N LEU A 403 -17.73 1.28 -21.54
CA LEU A 403 -17.15 1.93 -22.72
C LEU A 403 -17.95 1.63 -23.99
N CYS A 404 -18.31 0.37 -24.22
CA CYS A 404 -19.02 -0.07 -25.43
C CYS A 404 -20.51 0.30 -25.45
N VAL A 405 -21.11 0.57 -24.29
CA VAL A 405 -22.54 0.91 -24.19
C VAL A 405 -22.69 2.41 -23.91
N THR A 406 -22.25 2.87 -22.74
CA THR A 406 -22.49 4.26 -22.29
C THR A 406 -21.66 5.26 -23.08
N ILE A 407 -20.34 5.05 -23.15
CA ILE A 407 -19.45 6.01 -23.81
C ILE A 407 -19.64 5.98 -25.33
N ALA A 408 -19.89 4.81 -25.92
CA ALA A 408 -20.29 4.70 -27.32
C ALA A 408 -21.57 5.49 -27.64
N SER A 409 -22.58 5.42 -26.77
CA SER A 409 -23.82 6.20 -26.91
C SER A 409 -23.55 7.71 -26.85
N ALA A 410 -22.79 8.17 -25.84
CA ALA A 410 -22.39 9.57 -25.73
C ALA A 410 -21.58 10.03 -26.96
N PHE A 411 -20.66 9.20 -27.44
CA PHE A 411 -19.88 9.46 -28.65
C PHE A 411 -20.78 9.69 -29.87
N LEU A 412 -21.75 8.80 -30.11
CA LEU A 412 -22.64 8.88 -31.27
C LEU A 412 -23.58 10.09 -31.21
N GLU A 413 -24.04 10.47 -30.02
CA GLU A 413 -24.87 11.67 -29.87
C GLU A 413 -24.06 12.95 -30.11
N ILE A 414 -22.86 13.05 -29.52
CA ILE A 414 -21.93 14.17 -29.76
C ILE A 414 -21.54 14.27 -31.23
N ALA A 415 -21.30 13.14 -31.90
CA ALA A 415 -20.96 13.08 -33.32
C ALA A 415 -22.00 13.79 -34.20
N LYS A 416 -23.29 13.69 -33.87
CA LYS A 416 -24.39 14.28 -34.65
C LYS A 416 -24.66 15.77 -34.35
N MET A 417 -24.13 16.31 -33.26
CA MET A 417 -24.37 17.70 -32.85
C MET A 417 -23.54 18.70 -33.67
N PRO A 418 -23.83 20.02 -33.64
CA PRO A 418 -23.02 21.01 -34.34
C PRO A 418 -21.53 20.99 -33.91
N SER A 419 -20.62 21.27 -34.84
CA SER A 419 -19.18 21.47 -34.53
C SER A 419 -18.94 22.90 -34.04
N PHE A 420 -17.87 23.09 -33.25
CA PHE A 420 -17.34 24.41 -32.91
C PHE A 420 -15.92 24.63 -33.48
N ASP A 421 -15.50 25.88 -33.67
CA ASP A 421 -14.14 26.19 -34.16
C ASP A 421 -13.10 26.19 -33.04
N GLU A 422 -12.29 25.14 -32.99
CA GLU A 422 -11.20 25.01 -32.02
C GLU A 422 -10.09 26.08 -32.19
N LYS A 423 -9.86 26.54 -33.43
CA LYS A 423 -8.73 27.43 -33.76
C LYS A 423 -9.08 28.89 -33.57
N ASN A 424 -10.31 29.28 -33.90
CA ASN A 424 -10.79 30.65 -33.79
C ASN A 424 -12.18 30.67 -33.12
N PRO A 425 -12.27 30.26 -31.84
CA PRO A 425 -13.55 30.10 -31.18
C PRO A 425 -14.31 31.43 -31.10
N GLN A 426 -15.60 31.37 -31.39
CA GLN A 426 -16.54 32.50 -31.37
C GLN A 426 -17.50 32.39 -30.17
N THR A 427 -18.22 33.47 -29.87
CA THR A 427 -19.20 33.47 -28.76
C THR A 427 -20.29 32.42 -28.95
N ASP A 428 -20.73 32.18 -30.18
CA ASP A 428 -21.76 31.17 -30.51
C ASP A 428 -21.27 29.73 -30.24
N ASP A 429 -19.95 29.50 -30.27
CA ASP A 429 -19.37 28.20 -29.94
C ASP A 429 -19.57 27.85 -28.46
N ILE A 430 -19.75 28.84 -27.58
CA ILE A 430 -20.03 28.61 -26.16
C ILE A 430 -21.34 27.84 -26.00
N GLU A 431 -22.38 28.21 -26.76
CA GLU A 431 -23.68 27.51 -26.71
C GLU A 431 -23.59 26.09 -27.27
N ILE A 432 -22.73 25.85 -28.26
CA ILE A 432 -22.48 24.52 -28.81
C ILE A 432 -21.79 23.65 -27.76
N VAL A 433 -20.73 24.16 -27.13
CA VAL A 433 -20.01 23.47 -26.06
C VAL A 433 -20.90 23.18 -24.85
N ASP A 434 -21.78 24.11 -24.48
CA ASP A 434 -22.75 23.94 -23.39
C ASP A 434 -23.70 22.77 -23.66
N LYS A 435 -24.22 22.68 -24.90
CA LYS A 435 -25.07 21.57 -25.32
C LYS A 435 -24.31 20.25 -25.32
N LEU A 436 -23.10 20.21 -25.86
CA LEU A 436 -22.25 19.01 -25.89
C LEU A 436 -21.97 18.47 -24.48
N LEU A 437 -21.57 19.34 -23.56
CA LEU A 437 -21.32 18.97 -22.16
C LEU A 437 -22.61 18.53 -21.45
N THR A 438 -23.72 19.22 -21.68
CA THR A 438 -25.02 18.85 -21.11
C THR A 438 -25.41 17.43 -21.56
N THR A 439 -25.38 17.16 -22.86
CA THR A 439 -25.69 15.83 -23.41
C THR A 439 -24.76 14.75 -22.87
N PHE A 440 -23.45 15.03 -22.76
CA PHE A 440 -22.50 14.09 -22.16
C PHE A 440 -22.88 13.72 -20.72
N TRP A 441 -23.17 14.71 -19.87
CA TRP A 441 -23.50 14.48 -18.47
C TRP A 441 -24.87 13.80 -18.29
N GLU A 442 -25.85 14.10 -19.13
CA GLU A 442 -27.16 13.44 -19.14
C GLU A 442 -27.08 11.94 -19.48
N ILE A 443 -26.03 11.52 -20.22
CA ILE A 443 -25.80 10.11 -20.54
C ILE A 443 -24.95 9.43 -19.47
N VAL A 444 -23.86 10.08 -19.04
CA VAL A 444 -22.84 9.44 -18.19
C VAL A 444 -23.25 9.38 -16.72
N ILE A 445 -23.85 10.44 -16.15
CA ILE A 445 -24.19 10.46 -14.72
C ILE A 445 -25.24 9.39 -14.36
N PRO A 446 -26.32 9.19 -15.13
CA PRO A 446 -27.28 8.11 -14.82
C PRO A 446 -26.70 6.70 -14.97
N ALA A 447 -25.60 6.54 -15.70
CA ALA A 447 -24.96 5.25 -15.97
C ALA A 447 -23.81 4.92 -15.01
N ILE A 448 -23.60 5.70 -13.95
CA ILE A 448 -22.52 5.47 -12.96
C ILE A 448 -22.56 4.06 -12.38
N GLU A 449 -23.76 3.52 -12.14
CA GLU A 449 -23.93 2.16 -11.60
C GLU A 449 -23.50 1.05 -12.58
N GLN A 450 -23.28 1.37 -13.86
CA GLN A 450 -22.69 0.43 -14.84
C GLN A 450 -21.17 0.37 -14.74
N ILE A 451 -20.54 1.28 -13.98
CA ILE A 451 -19.09 1.21 -13.72
C ILE A 451 -18.85 0.10 -12.70
N PRO A 452 -17.99 -0.90 -13.01
CA PRO A 452 -17.73 -2.01 -12.10
C PRO A 452 -17.21 -1.54 -10.73
N GLN A 453 -17.59 -2.27 -9.69
CA GLN A 453 -17.24 -1.96 -8.30
C GLN A 453 -15.72 -1.86 -8.08
N ILE A 454 -14.91 -2.74 -8.69
CA ILE A 454 -13.44 -2.67 -8.58
C ILE A 454 -12.89 -1.33 -9.12
N ILE A 455 -13.53 -0.76 -10.14
CA ILE A 455 -13.14 0.53 -10.73
C ILE A 455 -13.56 1.69 -9.85
N ARG A 456 -14.79 1.67 -9.34
CA ARG A 456 -15.25 2.65 -8.34
C ARG A 456 -14.33 2.63 -7.10
N SER A 457 -13.91 1.44 -6.68
CA SER A 457 -13.01 1.23 -5.55
C SER A 457 -11.62 1.83 -5.76
N ILE A 458 -10.98 1.59 -6.90
CA ILE A 458 -9.66 2.20 -7.17
C ILE A 458 -9.75 3.72 -7.31
N LEU A 459 -10.84 4.26 -7.87
CA LEU A 459 -11.05 5.70 -7.98
C LEU A 459 -11.28 6.33 -6.60
N ARG A 460 -12.12 5.71 -5.75
CA ARG A 460 -12.30 6.15 -4.37
C ARG A 460 -10.99 6.12 -3.60
N TYR A 461 -10.25 5.03 -3.70
CA TYR A 461 -8.96 4.92 -3.06
C TYR A 461 -7.97 5.99 -3.55
N HIS A 462 -7.91 6.24 -4.86
CA HIS A 462 -7.07 7.30 -5.40
C HIS A 462 -7.45 8.68 -4.84
N ARG A 463 -8.75 8.97 -4.73
CA ARG A 463 -9.28 10.18 -4.10
C ARG A 463 -8.79 10.30 -2.65
N LEU A 464 -8.91 9.25 -1.84
CA LEU A 464 -8.50 9.25 -0.43
C LEU A 464 -7.00 9.54 -0.28
N ILE A 465 -6.13 8.94 -1.11
CA ILE A 465 -4.69 9.24 -1.07
C ILE A 465 -4.43 10.69 -1.43
N CYS A 466 -5.12 11.21 -2.46
CA CYS A 466 -4.96 12.59 -2.88
C CYS A 466 -5.41 13.55 -1.77
N GLU A 467 -6.53 13.26 -1.11
CA GLU A 467 -7.01 14.02 0.06
C GLU A 467 -5.95 14.06 1.17
N LEU A 468 -5.36 12.91 1.49
CA LEU A 468 -4.31 12.80 2.51
C LEU A 468 -3.00 13.50 2.10
N THR A 469 -2.68 13.55 0.81
CA THR A 469 -1.39 14.07 0.32
C THR A 469 -1.43 15.57 0.04
N PHE A 470 -2.55 16.06 -0.53
CA PHE A 470 -2.70 17.42 -1.04
C PHE A 470 -3.62 18.29 -0.18
N GLY A 471 -4.62 17.72 0.49
CA GLY A 471 -5.60 18.44 1.29
C GLY A 471 -6.48 19.44 0.53
N SER A 472 -6.37 19.52 -0.81
CA SER A 472 -7.12 20.47 -1.64
C SER A 472 -8.18 19.72 -2.46
N PRO A 473 -9.48 19.96 -2.24
CA PRO A 473 -10.56 19.31 -3.00
C PRO A 473 -10.39 19.43 -4.51
N VAL A 474 -9.97 20.61 -4.99
CA VAL A 474 -9.71 20.86 -6.42
C VAL A 474 -8.58 19.97 -6.95
N MET A 475 -7.49 19.78 -6.17
CA MET A 475 -6.39 18.92 -6.59
C MET A 475 -6.78 17.45 -6.59
N ASN A 476 -7.60 17.01 -5.63
CA ASN A 476 -8.09 15.64 -5.56
C ASN A 476 -8.92 15.29 -6.81
N GLN A 477 -9.80 16.19 -7.21
CA GLN A 477 -10.62 16.01 -8.41
C GLN A 477 -9.80 16.10 -9.71
N ARG A 478 -8.74 16.91 -9.73
CA ARG A 478 -7.79 16.94 -10.87
C ARG A 478 -6.99 15.65 -10.98
N ALA A 479 -6.58 15.06 -9.86
CA ALA A 479 -5.87 13.78 -9.86
C ALA A 479 -6.77 12.64 -10.39
N LEU A 480 -8.03 12.60 -9.95
CA LEU A 480 -9.06 11.72 -10.52
C LEU A 480 -9.29 11.96 -12.01
N SER A 481 -9.28 13.22 -12.45
CA SER A 481 -9.34 13.56 -13.88
C SER A 481 -8.12 13.05 -14.63
N GLY A 482 -6.93 13.13 -14.05
CA GLY A 482 -5.69 12.58 -14.60
C GLY A 482 -5.73 11.07 -14.76
N LEU A 483 -6.37 10.35 -13.83
CA LEU A 483 -6.55 8.90 -13.93
C LEU A 483 -7.70 8.53 -14.89
N PHE A 484 -8.92 8.99 -14.63
CA PHE A 484 -10.11 8.50 -15.30
C PHE A 484 -10.40 9.25 -16.61
N ILE A 485 -10.44 10.59 -16.58
CA ILE A 485 -10.79 11.37 -17.77
C ILE A 485 -9.66 11.30 -18.80
N LEU A 486 -8.42 11.59 -18.41
CA LEU A 486 -7.28 11.63 -19.31
C LEU A 486 -6.89 10.26 -19.86
N ARG A 487 -6.96 9.18 -19.06
CA ARG A 487 -6.46 7.84 -19.49
C ARG A 487 -7.53 6.90 -19.99
N ILE A 488 -8.79 7.11 -19.62
CA ILE A 488 -9.89 6.23 -20.03
C ILE A 488 -10.82 6.96 -21.01
N ILE A 489 -11.47 8.04 -20.55
CA ILE A 489 -12.54 8.69 -21.33
C ILE A 489 -11.99 9.40 -22.57
N VAL A 490 -10.93 10.22 -22.44
CA VAL A 490 -10.34 10.93 -23.59
C VAL A 490 -9.89 9.96 -24.67
N PRO A 491 -9.12 8.89 -24.38
CA PRO A 491 -8.79 7.89 -25.38
C PRO A 491 -10.01 7.23 -26.04
N ALA A 492 -11.09 6.98 -25.30
CA ALA A 492 -12.34 6.43 -25.85
C ALA A 492 -12.97 7.37 -26.90
N PHE A 493 -12.89 8.69 -26.72
CA PHE A 493 -13.34 9.68 -27.71
C PHE A 493 -12.40 9.90 -28.90
N THR A 494 -11.20 9.32 -28.87
CA THR A 494 -10.21 9.41 -29.96
C THR A 494 -10.13 8.15 -30.82
N SER A 495 -10.74 7.04 -30.38
CA SER A 495 -10.66 5.75 -31.06
C SER A 495 -11.98 4.99 -30.99
N LEU A 496 -12.62 4.78 -32.14
CA LEU A 496 -13.85 3.98 -32.26
C LEU A 496 -13.68 2.55 -31.74
N GLN A 497 -12.50 1.97 -31.93
CA GLN A 497 -12.19 0.62 -31.44
C GLN A 497 -12.30 0.54 -29.91
N LYS A 498 -11.92 1.60 -29.19
CA LYS A 498 -11.97 1.64 -27.71
C LYS A 498 -13.40 1.70 -27.16
N VAL A 499 -14.37 2.09 -27.98
CA VAL A 499 -15.80 2.11 -27.63
C VAL A 499 -16.57 1.02 -28.38
N GLY A 500 -15.88 0.04 -28.98
CA GLY A 500 -16.50 -1.08 -29.69
C GLY A 500 -17.28 -0.71 -30.95
N LEU A 501 -17.05 0.47 -31.52
CA LEU A 501 -17.74 0.92 -32.74
C LEU A 501 -16.95 0.54 -34.01
N PRO A 502 -17.62 0.10 -35.09
CA PRO A 502 -16.96 -0.13 -36.38
C PRO A 502 -16.49 1.21 -36.98
N ALA A 503 -15.51 1.15 -37.90
CA ALA A 503 -14.98 2.35 -38.54
C ALA A 503 -16.09 3.12 -39.29
N GLU A 504 -17.05 2.42 -39.87
CA GLU A 504 -18.11 3.01 -40.68
C GLU A 504 -19.22 3.67 -39.84
N ALA A 505 -19.16 3.59 -38.50
CA ALA A 505 -20.20 4.13 -37.62
C ALA A 505 -20.36 5.65 -37.71
N VAL A 506 -19.28 6.37 -38.02
CA VAL A 506 -19.24 7.83 -38.13
C VAL A 506 -18.24 8.27 -39.20
N ASP A 507 -18.50 9.41 -39.82
CA ASP A 507 -17.61 9.99 -40.83
C ASP A 507 -16.37 10.66 -40.22
N GLN A 508 -15.44 11.12 -41.06
CA GLN A 508 -14.20 11.75 -40.59
C GLN A 508 -14.44 13.09 -39.86
N ALA A 509 -15.45 13.86 -40.25
CA ALA A 509 -15.77 15.15 -39.65
C ALA A 509 -16.36 14.96 -38.24
N GLU A 510 -17.25 13.99 -38.09
CA GLU A 510 -17.83 13.55 -36.82
C GLU A 510 -16.77 13.04 -35.86
N ARG A 511 -15.84 12.19 -36.31
CA ARG A 511 -14.70 11.74 -35.48
C ARG A 511 -13.83 12.90 -35.02
N LYS A 512 -13.54 13.85 -35.91
CA LYS A 512 -12.76 15.05 -35.56
C LYS A 512 -13.46 15.87 -34.49
N LYS A 513 -14.79 16.02 -34.58
CA LYS A 513 -15.62 16.69 -33.58
C LYS A 513 -15.55 16.00 -32.22
N CYS A 514 -15.72 14.67 -32.15
CA CYS A 514 -15.57 13.92 -30.90
C CYS A 514 -14.16 14.05 -30.30
N THR A 515 -13.13 14.05 -31.15
CA THR A 515 -11.74 14.29 -30.72
C THR A 515 -11.57 15.69 -30.14
N THR A 516 -12.11 16.72 -30.78
CA THR A 516 -12.07 18.10 -30.29
C THR A 516 -12.90 18.26 -29.00
N PHE A 517 -14.04 17.58 -28.87
CA PHE A 517 -14.82 17.53 -27.64
C PHE A 517 -14.04 16.89 -26.47
N SER A 518 -13.26 15.84 -26.72
CA SER A 518 -12.41 15.23 -25.66
C SER A 518 -11.41 16.22 -25.05
N LYS A 519 -10.95 17.21 -25.82
CA LYS A 519 -10.08 18.28 -25.32
C LYS A 519 -10.84 19.26 -24.43
N ILE A 520 -12.13 19.52 -24.68
CA ILE A 520 -13.01 20.27 -23.78
C ILE A 520 -13.22 19.51 -22.48
N LEU A 521 -13.45 18.20 -22.53
CA LEU A 521 -13.54 17.37 -21.32
C LEU A 521 -12.24 17.42 -20.50
N MET A 522 -11.08 17.38 -21.17
CA MET A 522 -9.79 17.51 -20.48
C MET A 522 -9.62 18.90 -19.87
N ALA A 523 -10.02 19.96 -20.57
CA ALA A 523 -10.06 21.33 -20.05
C ALA A 523 -10.97 21.45 -18.82
N LEU A 524 -12.15 20.81 -18.86
CA LEU A 524 -13.07 20.76 -17.73
C LEU A 524 -12.45 20.04 -16.52
N GLY A 525 -11.71 18.96 -16.76
CA GLY A 525 -10.97 18.21 -15.73
C GLY A 525 -9.85 19.00 -15.05
N THR A 526 -9.46 20.16 -15.58
CA THR A 526 -8.52 21.08 -14.90
C THR A 526 -9.20 22.00 -13.90
N LEU A 527 -10.54 22.01 -13.82
CA LEU A 527 -11.34 22.75 -12.84
C LEU A 527 -10.82 24.19 -12.62
N GLY A 528 -10.68 24.94 -13.71
CA GLY A 528 -10.37 26.37 -13.67
C GLY A 528 -8.92 26.76 -13.35
N SER A 529 -7.94 25.86 -13.43
CA SER A 529 -6.51 26.27 -13.45
C SER A 529 -6.12 26.71 -14.84
N ASP A 530 -5.61 27.94 -15.00
CA ASP A 530 -4.88 28.59 -16.14
C ASP A 530 -4.83 27.87 -17.51
N TYR A 531 -5.89 27.17 -17.90
CA TYR A 531 -5.94 26.40 -19.14
C TYR A 531 -6.06 27.37 -20.31
N SER A 532 -6.80 28.46 -20.08
CA SER A 532 -6.95 29.59 -20.98
C SER A 532 -5.62 30.30 -21.28
N ALA A 533 -4.67 30.33 -20.35
CA ALA A 533 -3.34 30.91 -20.56
C ALA A 533 -2.46 30.10 -21.52
N VAL A 534 -2.73 28.80 -21.69
CA VAL A 534 -1.91 27.87 -22.49
C VAL A 534 -2.51 27.61 -23.87
N THR A 535 -3.84 27.61 -24.01
CA THR A 535 -4.53 27.19 -25.25
C THR A 535 -5.25 28.31 -25.99
N GLY A 536 -5.39 29.50 -25.38
CA GLY A 536 -6.21 30.59 -25.94
C GLY A 536 -7.72 30.33 -25.84
N TRP A 537 -8.15 29.32 -25.07
CA TRP A 537 -9.55 28.90 -24.92
C TRP A 537 -10.33 29.65 -23.83
N GLY A 538 -9.86 30.84 -23.43
CA GLY A 538 -10.51 31.62 -22.36
C GLY A 538 -11.98 31.95 -22.63
N ILE A 539 -12.41 31.95 -23.89
CA ILE A 539 -13.82 32.15 -24.26
C ILE A 539 -14.74 31.03 -23.74
N PHE A 540 -14.22 29.81 -23.51
CA PHE A 540 -14.98 28.69 -22.96
C PHE A 540 -14.98 28.66 -21.43
N ASP A 541 -14.21 29.50 -20.74
CA ASP A 541 -14.13 29.51 -19.27
C ASP A 541 -15.52 29.61 -18.60
N PRO A 542 -16.47 30.46 -19.06
CA PRO A 542 -17.80 30.54 -18.45
C PRO A 542 -18.58 29.22 -18.49
N VAL A 543 -18.53 28.49 -19.62
CA VAL A 543 -19.23 27.22 -19.78
C VAL A 543 -18.51 26.08 -19.03
N LEU A 544 -17.18 26.10 -19.00
CA LEU A 544 -16.41 25.14 -18.19
C LEU A 544 -16.71 25.31 -16.70
N GLN A 545 -16.79 26.55 -16.19
CA GLN A 545 -17.16 26.82 -14.80
C GLN A 545 -18.60 26.37 -14.50
N LYS A 546 -19.54 26.58 -15.44
CA LYS A 546 -20.93 26.10 -15.31
C LYS A 546 -20.99 24.58 -15.14
N HIS A 547 -20.18 23.82 -15.88
CA HIS A 547 -20.17 22.36 -15.87
C HIS A 547 -19.18 21.73 -14.86
N ALA A 548 -18.31 22.51 -14.22
CA ALA A 548 -17.36 22.01 -13.23
C ALA A 548 -18.08 21.26 -12.09
N LYS A 549 -19.24 21.75 -11.66
CA LYS A 549 -20.09 21.09 -10.67
C LYS A 549 -20.55 19.68 -11.09
N ASN A 550 -20.77 19.44 -12.38
CA ASN A 550 -21.18 18.11 -12.87
C ASN A 550 -20.00 17.14 -12.87
N MET A 551 -18.79 17.62 -13.18
CA MET A 551 -17.56 16.82 -13.07
C MET A 551 -17.31 16.43 -11.61
N VAL A 552 -17.45 17.38 -10.69
CA VAL A 552 -17.34 17.12 -9.24
C VAL A 552 -18.40 16.12 -8.78
N LEU A 553 -19.67 16.34 -9.14
CA LEU A 553 -20.76 15.41 -8.82
C LEU A 553 -20.53 14.00 -9.38
N PHE A 554 -20.03 13.90 -10.61
CA PHE A 554 -19.67 12.62 -11.21
C PHE A 554 -18.60 11.90 -10.38
N PHE A 555 -17.52 12.59 -10.04
CA PHE A 555 -16.46 11.99 -9.23
C PHE A 555 -16.91 11.66 -7.80
N GLU A 556 -17.74 12.50 -7.17
CA GLU A 556 -18.33 12.19 -5.87
C GLU A 556 -19.10 10.88 -5.92
N LYS A 557 -20.00 10.72 -6.88
CA LYS A 557 -20.82 9.51 -7.06
C LYS A 557 -20.03 8.26 -7.41
N ILE A 558 -19.07 8.33 -8.34
CA ILE A 558 -18.27 7.14 -8.70
C ILE A 558 -17.31 6.73 -7.58
N THR A 559 -17.01 7.63 -6.64
CA THR A 559 -16.14 7.37 -5.48
C THR A 559 -16.92 7.05 -4.20
N GLU A 560 -18.24 6.86 -4.28
CA GLU A 560 -19.04 6.37 -3.17
C GLU A 560 -18.61 4.95 -2.74
N PRO A 561 -18.81 4.60 -1.46
CA PRO A 561 -18.60 3.24 -0.98
C PRO A 561 -19.42 2.20 -1.75
N VAL A 562 -18.76 1.12 -2.17
CA VAL A 562 -19.41 -0.04 -2.81
C VAL A 562 -18.91 -1.33 -2.18
N ASP A 563 -19.80 -2.31 -2.03
CA ASP A 563 -19.42 -3.68 -1.68
C ASP A 563 -18.61 -4.31 -2.83
N ASN A 564 -17.88 -5.39 -2.54
CA ASN A 564 -16.95 -5.98 -3.48
C ASN A 564 -17.47 -7.32 -4.00
N ASP A 565 -17.55 -7.45 -5.32
CA ASP A 565 -17.63 -8.74 -5.98
C ASP A 565 -16.22 -9.35 -6.16
N PRO A 566 -16.06 -10.66 -5.94
CA PRO A 566 -14.80 -11.33 -6.21
C PRO A 566 -14.50 -11.31 -7.72
N CYS A 567 -13.30 -10.85 -8.10
CA CYS A 567 -12.84 -11.00 -9.48
C CYS A 567 -12.56 -12.49 -9.77
N GLU A 568 -13.05 -12.96 -10.91
CA GLU A 568 -12.70 -14.28 -11.42
C GLU A 568 -11.23 -14.33 -11.88
N CYS A 569 -10.52 -15.40 -11.53
CA CYS A 569 -9.15 -15.60 -11.96
C CYS A 569 -9.10 -16.34 -13.31
N VAL A 570 -8.43 -15.76 -14.30
CA VAL A 570 -8.27 -16.33 -15.66
C VAL A 570 -6.92 -17.00 -15.90
N PHE A 571 -5.99 -16.94 -14.94
CA PHE A 571 -4.61 -17.41 -15.12
C PHE A 571 -4.40 -18.85 -14.63
N SER A 572 -3.54 -19.59 -15.31
CA SER A 572 -3.18 -20.95 -14.93
C SER A 572 -1.97 -21.01 -13.97
N LEU A 573 -1.78 -22.15 -13.31
CA LEU A 573 -0.58 -22.41 -12.50
C LEU A 573 0.71 -22.29 -13.34
N GLN A 574 0.66 -22.65 -14.64
CA GLN A 574 1.81 -22.54 -15.54
C GLN A 574 2.20 -21.08 -15.81
N ASP A 575 1.21 -20.18 -15.87
CA ASP A 575 1.45 -18.74 -16.03
C ASP A 575 2.10 -18.17 -14.77
N LEU A 576 1.65 -18.62 -13.60
CA LEU A 576 2.24 -18.26 -12.31
C LEU A 576 3.72 -18.68 -12.21
N TYR A 577 4.07 -19.91 -12.64
CA TYR A 577 5.47 -20.36 -12.68
C TYR A 577 6.34 -19.45 -13.57
N LYS A 578 5.86 -19.11 -14.76
CA LYS A 578 6.58 -18.24 -15.70
C LYS A 578 6.75 -16.83 -15.15
N ALA A 579 5.70 -16.28 -14.52
CA ALA A 579 5.74 -14.96 -13.89
C ALA A 579 6.79 -14.90 -12.78
N ILE A 580 6.86 -15.91 -11.92
CA ILE A 580 7.85 -15.97 -10.83
C ILE A 580 9.28 -16.11 -11.37
N GLN A 581 9.50 -16.96 -12.37
CA GLN A 581 10.81 -17.06 -13.03
C GLN A 581 11.25 -15.72 -13.63
N SER A 582 10.31 -15.00 -14.24
CA SER A 582 10.55 -13.68 -14.84
C SER A 582 10.96 -12.64 -13.80
N ILE A 583 10.23 -12.58 -12.67
CA ILE A 583 10.58 -11.69 -11.56
C ILE A 583 11.94 -12.04 -10.96
N ARG A 584 12.24 -13.32 -10.75
CA ARG A 584 13.54 -13.75 -10.23
C ARG A 584 14.70 -13.36 -11.14
N ALA A 585 14.54 -13.56 -12.44
CA ALA A 585 15.53 -13.15 -13.43
C ALA A 585 15.75 -11.63 -13.38
N PHE A 586 14.68 -10.85 -13.31
CA PHE A 586 14.76 -9.40 -13.22
C PHE A 586 15.40 -8.91 -11.92
N VAL A 587 15.02 -9.46 -10.76
CA VAL A 587 15.63 -9.10 -9.47
C VAL A 587 17.11 -9.47 -9.45
N SER A 588 17.48 -10.61 -10.02
CA SER A 588 18.89 -11.02 -10.14
C SER A 588 19.70 -10.06 -11.01
N ALA A 589 19.14 -9.56 -12.10
CA ALA A 589 19.81 -8.62 -12.99
C ALA A 589 19.87 -7.18 -12.43
N ASN A 590 18.87 -6.78 -11.62
CA ASN A 590 18.68 -5.40 -11.18
C ASN A 590 18.80 -5.20 -9.65
N ALA A 591 19.39 -6.16 -8.92
CA ALA A 591 19.46 -6.14 -7.46
C ALA A 591 20.03 -4.82 -6.89
N ASP A 592 21.14 -4.33 -7.46
CA ASP A 592 21.76 -3.08 -7.00
C ASP A 592 20.91 -1.85 -7.30
N GLN A 593 20.21 -1.86 -8.45
CA GLN A 593 19.27 -0.79 -8.78
C GLN A 593 18.10 -0.77 -7.80
N ILE A 594 17.54 -1.95 -7.46
CA ILE A 594 16.47 -2.06 -6.47
C ILE A 594 16.98 -1.55 -5.11
N ARG A 595 18.15 -2.01 -4.64
CA ARG A 595 18.76 -1.52 -3.39
C ARG A 595 18.90 0.00 -3.35
N SER A 596 19.36 0.60 -4.45
CA SER A 596 19.55 2.06 -4.53
C SER A 596 18.25 2.87 -4.46
N LYS A 597 17.10 2.23 -4.71
CA LYS A 597 15.76 2.83 -4.71
C LYS A 597 14.99 2.58 -3.42
N VAL A 598 15.55 1.83 -2.47
CA VAL A 598 14.95 1.63 -1.15
C VAL A 598 14.92 2.97 -0.43
N PRO A 599 13.75 3.44 0.02
CA PRO A 599 13.67 4.69 0.74
C PRO A 599 14.51 4.66 2.03
N PRO A 600 15.13 5.79 2.42
CA PRO A 600 15.93 5.85 3.64
C PRO A 600 15.07 5.79 4.91
N GLU A 601 13.78 6.12 4.80
CA GLU A 601 12.81 6.15 5.89
C GLU A 601 11.73 5.10 5.69
N PHE A 602 11.00 4.77 6.76
CA PHE A 602 9.87 3.85 6.68
C PHE A 602 8.72 4.47 5.90
N HIS A 603 8.32 3.83 4.80
CA HIS A 603 7.03 4.12 4.17
C HIS A 603 5.93 3.27 4.81
N PRO A 604 4.92 3.89 5.47
CA PRO A 604 3.84 3.12 6.07
C PRO A 604 3.04 2.37 5.04
N SER A 605 2.49 1.23 5.45
CA SER A 605 1.53 0.51 4.63
C SER A 605 0.38 1.43 4.26
N ILE A 606 0.04 1.52 2.98
CA ILE A 606 -1.07 2.37 2.58
C ILE A 606 -2.42 1.91 3.18
N PHE A 607 -2.57 0.62 3.43
CA PHE A 607 -3.78 0.11 4.08
C PHE A 607 -3.93 0.63 5.50
N LEU A 608 -2.82 1.06 6.13
CA LEU A 608 -2.85 1.74 7.42
C LEU A 608 -3.44 3.15 7.29
N TYR A 609 -3.08 3.88 6.22
CA TYR A 609 -3.69 5.19 5.93
C TYR A 609 -5.19 5.05 5.71
N GLU A 610 -5.61 4.07 4.90
CA GLU A 610 -7.02 3.81 4.61
C GLU A 610 -7.78 3.39 5.89
N ALA A 611 -7.22 2.48 6.69
CA ALA A 611 -7.82 2.06 7.95
C ALA A 611 -7.99 3.23 8.93
N ILE A 612 -6.94 4.00 9.18
CA ILE A 612 -7.01 5.15 10.10
C ILE A 612 -7.97 6.21 9.55
N SER A 613 -7.92 6.50 8.25
CA SER A 613 -8.81 7.47 7.61
C SER A 613 -10.28 7.05 7.64
N CYS A 614 -10.60 5.77 7.86
CA CYS A 614 -11.98 5.32 8.02
C CYS A 614 -12.39 5.16 9.49
N ILE A 615 -11.44 4.98 10.43
CA ILE A 615 -11.75 4.85 11.85
C ILE A 615 -12.07 6.19 12.48
N VAL A 616 -11.20 7.19 12.29
CA VAL A 616 -11.40 8.41 13.06
C VAL A 616 -12.75 9.03 12.64
N THR A 617 -13.26 8.74 11.42
CA THR A 617 -14.42 9.28 10.68
C THR A 617 -15.75 8.87 11.28
N GLN A 618 -15.73 8.53 12.55
CA GLN A 618 -16.90 8.28 13.35
C GLN A 618 -16.85 9.05 14.66
N ASN A 619 -15.67 9.34 15.19
CA ASN A 619 -15.49 10.00 16.48
C ASN A 619 -15.86 11.50 16.49
N GLU A 620 -16.17 12.10 15.33
CA GLU A 620 -16.76 13.45 15.25
C GLU A 620 -18.27 13.40 14.89
N SER A 621 -18.82 12.20 14.69
CA SER A 621 -20.27 11.96 14.52
C SER A 621 -20.94 11.41 15.79
N LEU A 622 -20.12 10.99 16.76
CA LEU A 622 -20.48 10.68 18.15
C LEU A 622 -20.15 11.89 19.02
#